data_AF-A0A163ISM3-F1
#
_entry.id   AF-A0A163ISM3-F1
#
_cell.length_a   1.000
_cell.length_b   1.000
_cell.length_c   1.000
_cell.angle_alpha   90.00
_cell.angle_beta   90.00
_cell.angle_gamma   90.00
#
_symmetry.space_group_name_H-M   'P 1'
#
loop_
_entity.id
_entity.type
_entity.pdbx_description
1 polymer ?
#
loop_
_entity_poly.entity_id
_entity_poly.type
_entity_poly.pdbx_seq_one_letter_code
_entity_poly.pdbx_strand_id
1 'polypeptide(L)'
;MPYIINTPANPRPYITNNPTIYMDCLTWGWHCESRPFSDSFCKAARKQEESRYEVDKRAKQLEKYWSEGVARRENAKKSMFIANLGIMKSLKPFQGFGKHTKHDSVVSVAVVELDSDVEDVELSD
;
A
#
# COMPACT_ATOMS: atom_id res chain seq x y z
N MET A 1 18.02 11.60 10.94
CA MET A 1 16.75 11.95 11.59
C MET A 1 16.01 10.64 11.86
N PRO A 2 15.80 10.22 13.12
CA PRO A 2 15.11 8.97 13.41
C PRO A 2 13.63 9.06 13.07
N TYR A 3 13.08 7.93 12.65
CA TYR A 3 11.67 7.70 12.42
C TYR A 3 11.09 6.89 13.57
N ILE A 4 9.96 7.35 14.09
CA ILE A 4 9.18 6.70 15.11
C ILE A 4 7.99 6.02 14.42
N ILE A 5 7.84 4.73 14.63
CA ILE A 5 6.80 3.92 14.01
C ILE A 5 5.96 3.26 15.11
N ASN A 6 4.68 3.61 15.17
CA ASN A 6 3.73 2.97 16.06
C ASN A 6 2.99 1.89 15.29
N THR A 7 3.32 0.63 15.59
CA THR A 7 2.65 -0.50 14.95
C THR A 7 1.32 -0.77 15.66
N PRO A 8 0.24 -1.12 14.94
CA PRO A 8 -1.06 -1.39 15.56
C PRO A 8 -1.04 -2.60 16.52
N ALA A 9 -0.08 -3.52 16.34
CA ALA A 9 0.07 -4.70 17.17
C ALA A 9 0.83 -4.45 18.49
N ASN A 10 1.56 -3.34 18.61
CA ASN A 10 2.38 -3.06 19.78
C ASN A 10 2.21 -1.61 20.24
N PRO A 11 1.79 -1.38 21.50
CA PRO A 11 1.65 -0.02 22.03
C PRO A 11 2.99 0.72 22.14
N ARG A 12 4.13 0.04 22.03
CA ARG A 12 5.46 0.66 22.13
C ARG A 12 5.99 1.10 20.76
N PRO A 13 6.37 2.38 20.61
CA PRO A 13 6.95 2.93 19.38
C PRO A 13 8.27 2.24 19.04
N TYR A 14 8.50 1.98 17.76
CA TYR A 14 9.81 1.55 17.25
C TYR A 14 10.59 2.75 16.73
N ILE A 15 11.91 2.75 16.93
CA ILE A 15 12.80 3.75 16.36
C ILE A 15 13.61 3.10 15.23
N THR A 16 13.59 3.71 14.06
CA THR A 16 14.38 3.27 12.90
C THR A 16 15.00 4.46 12.19
N ASN A 17 16.13 4.24 11.53
CA ASN A 17 16.74 5.22 10.62
C ASN A 17 16.42 4.91 9.15
N ASN A 18 15.68 3.82 8.87
CA ASN A 18 15.39 3.40 7.51
C ASN A 18 14.17 4.17 6.96
N PRO A 19 14.35 5.05 5.96
CA PRO A 19 13.26 5.83 5.38
C PRO A 19 12.27 4.98 4.59
N THR A 20 12.70 3.86 4.01
CA THR A 20 11.83 2.96 3.24
C THR A 20 10.73 2.39 4.13
N ILE A 21 11.11 1.88 5.31
CA ILE A 21 10.15 1.35 6.29
C ILE A 21 9.17 2.45 6.71
N TYR A 22 9.67 3.67 6.95
CA TYR A 22 8.83 4.81 7.31
C TYR A 22 7.79 5.12 6.23
N MET A 23 8.21 5.26 4.97
CA MET A 23 7.30 5.59 3.86
C MET A 23 6.27 4.49 3.65
N ASP A 24 6.68 3.22 3.69
CA ASP A 24 5.77 2.09 3.57
C ASP A 24 4.73 2.09 4.71
N CYS A 25 5.19 2.17 5.96
CA CYS A 25 4.28 2.22 7.12
C CYS A 25 3.31 3.40 7.05
N LEU A 26 3.76 4.56 6.55
CA LEU A 26 2.91 5.72 6.33
C LEU A 26 1.81 5.44 5.28
N THR A 27 2.16 4.82 4.14
CA THR A 27 1.16 4.44 3.12
C THR A 27 0.18 3.37 3.63
N TRP A 28 0.56 2.61 4.64
CA TRP A 28 -0.28 1.59 5.25
C TRP A 28 -1.25 2.16 6.29
N GLY A 29 -1.17 3.47 6.56
CA GLY A 29 -1.99 4.16 7.56
C GLY A 29 -1.51 3.96 9.00
N TRP A 30 -0.24 3.56 9.20
CA TRP A 30 0.30 3.46 10.55
C TRP A 30 0.69 4.84 11.07
N HIS A 31 0.60 5.03 12.38
CA HIS A 31 1.01 6.29 12.98
C HIS A 31 2.53 6.37 13.02
N CYS A 32 3.09 7.26 12.20
CA CYS A 32 4.53 7.43 12.03
C CYS A 32 4.91 8.90 12.22
N GLU A 33 6.00 9.16 12.92
CA GLU A 33 6.52 10.51 13.16
C GLU A 33 8.00 10.59 12.83
N SER A 34 8.43 11.69 12.20
CA SER A 34 9.85 12.01 12.06
C SER A 34 10.25 13.01 13.14
N ARG A 35 11.26 12.69 13.94
CA ARG A 35 11.75 13.58 15.00
C ARG A 35 13.26 13.76 14.94
N PRO A 36 13.80 14.91 15.37
CA PRO A 36 15.24 15.08 15.47
C PRO A 36 15.81 14.24 16.62
N PHE A 37 17.08 13.83 16.51
CA PHE A 37 17.76 13.06 17.58
C PHE A 37 17.90 13.84 18.89
N SER A 38 17.83 15.17 18.84
CA SER A 38 17.88 16.03 20.01
C SER A 38 16.60 15.98 20.86
N ASP A 39 15.49 15.48 20.29
CA ASP A 39 14.18 15.44 20.94
C ASP A 39 14.19 14.58 22.22
N SER A 40 13.46 15.04 23.23
CA SER A 40 13.40 14.39 24.54
C SER A 40 12.79 12.99 24.45
N PHE A 41 11.79 12.80 23.58
CA PHE A 41 11.14 11.51 23.39
C PHE A 41 12.10 10.48 22.79
N CYS A 42 12.79 10.83 21.69
CA CYS A 42 13.76 9.93 21.06
C CYS A 42 14.88 9.50 22.02
N LYS A 43 15.37 10.45 22.84
CA LYS A 43 16.38 10.16 23.86
C LYS A 43 15.85 9.21 24.93
N ALA A 44 14.64 9.47 25.45
CA ALA A 44 14.03 8.66 26.50
C ALA A 44 13.75 7.23 26.00
N ALA A 45 13.15 7.09 24.82
CA ALA A 45 12.84 5.81 24.21
C ALA A 45 14.11 4.97 23.96
N ARG A 46 15.15 5.54 23.37
CA ARG A 46 16.44 4.86 23.18
C ARG A 46 17.06 4.42 24.50
N LYS A 47 17.11 5.31 25.50
CA LYS A 47 17.66 4.99 26.82
C LYS A 47 16.90 3.85 27.49
N GLN A 48 15.59 3.77 27.27
CA GLN A 48 14.75 2.69 27.78
C GLN A 48 14.97 1.35 27.04
N GLU A 49 15.19 1.38 25.73
CA GLU A 49 15.51 0.18 24.95
C GLU A 49 16.92 -0.35 25.29
N GLU A 50 17.87 0.57 25.49
CA GLU A 50 19.24 0.27 25.88
C GLU A 50 19.31 -0.32 27.29
N SER A 51 18.56 0.22 28.26
CA SER A 51 18.51 -0.33 29.63
C SER A 51 17.88 -1.74 29.70
N ARG A 52 17.12 -2.12 28.68
CA ARG A 52 16.52 -3.46 28.52
C ARG A 52 17.37 -4.40 27.67
N TYR A 53 18.44 -3.89 27.03
CA TYR A 53 19.25 -4.63 26.07
C TYR A 53 18.42 -5.23 24.90
N GLU A 54 17.36 -4.53 24.50
CA GLU A 54 16.41 -5.02 23.48
C GLU A 54 16.57 -4.34 22.11
N VAL A 55 17.58 -3.48 21.95
CA VAL A 55 17.75 -2.64 20.75
C VAL A 55 17.76 -3.49 19.46
N ASP A 56 18.63 -4.49 19.38
CA ASP A 56 18.74 -5.35 18.18
C ASP A 56 17.48 -6.21 17.97
N LYS A 57 16.89 -6.68 19.07
CA LYS A 57 15.67 -7.50 19.03
C LYS A 57 14.50 -6.69 18.49
N ARG A 58 14.36 -5.43 18.89
CA ARG A 58 13.30 -4.53 18.42
C ARG A 58 13.51 -4.12 16.98
N ALA A 59 14.75 -3.88 16.55
CA ALA A 59 15.06 -3.63 15.14
C ALA A 59 14.62 -4.81 14.26
N LYS A 60 15.00 -6.04 14.64
CA LYS A 60 14.57 -7.27 13.94
C LYS A 60 13.06 -7.46 13.97
N GLN A 61 12.41 -7.12 15.08
CA GLN A 61 10.95 -7.24 15.18
C GLN A 61 10.22 -6.25 14.26
N LEU A 62 10.72 -5.01 14.15
CA LEU A 62 10.17 -4.03 13.22
C LEU A 62 10.33 -4.50 11.77
N GLU A 63 11.52 -5.00 11.42
CA GLU A 63 11.81 -5.53 10.08
C GLU A 63 10.91 -6.73 9.72
N LYS A 64 10.65 -7.61 10.69
CA LYS A 64 9.66 -8.68 10.54
C LYS A 64 8.26 -8.15 10.26
N TYR A 65 7.78 -7.17 11.02
CA TYR A 65 6.44 -6.60 10.76
C TYR A 65 6.35 -5.89 9.42
N TRP A 66 7.41 -5.22 9.01
CA TRP A 66 7.50 -4.56 7.72
C TRP A 66 7.48 -5.59 6.57
N SER A 67 8.36 -6.59 6.59
CA SER A 67 8.37 -7.67 5.59
C SER A 67 7.04 -8.41 5.48
N GLU A 68 6.37 -8.72 6.59
CA GLU A 68 5.01 -9.29 6.60
C GLU A 68 3.97 -8.33 5.99
N GLY A 69 4.11 -7.03 6.22
CA GLY A 69 3.27 -5.99 5.64
C GLY A 69 3.44 -5.85 4.13
N VAL A 70 4.68 -5.95 3.64
CA VAL A 70 5.02 -5.95 2.21
C VAL A 70 4.45 -7.20 1.53
N ALA A 71 4.77 -8.39 2.05
CA ALA A 71 4.32 -9.65 1.47
C ALA A 71 2.79 -9.76 1.37
N ARG A 72 2.06 -9.31 2.41
CA ARG A 72 0.59 -9.27 2.37
C ARG A 72 0.06 -8.39 1.25
N ARG A 73 0.67 -7.24 1.00
CA ARG A 73 0.24 -6.30 -0.04
C ARG A 73 0.62 -6.76 -1.44
N GLU A 74 1.79 -7.37 -1.62
CA GLU A 74 2.15 -8.00 -2.89
C GLU A 74 1.18 -9.14 -3.25
N ASN A 75 0.82 -9.96 -2.26
CA ASN A 75 -0.16 -11.03 -2.46
C ASN A 75 -1.56 -10.48 -2.77
N ALA A 76 -1.97 -9.38 -2.13
CA ALA A 76 -3.24 -8.71 -2.44
C ALA A 76 -3.25 -8.10 -3.86
N LYS A 77 -2.13 -7.54 -4.33
CA LYS A 77 -2.02 -7.07 -5.73
C LYS A 77 -2.15 -8.22 -6.72
N LYS A 78 -1.48 -9.35 -6.46
CA LYS A 78 -1.57 -10.56 -7.28
C LYS A 78 -3.00 -11.12 -7.31
N SER A 79 -3.70 -11.15 -6.18
CA SER A 79 -5.09 -11.64 -6.12
C SER A 79 -6.06 -10.71 -6.85
N MET A 80 -5.91 -9.38 -6.73
CA MET A 80 -6.72 -8.42 -7.49
C MET A 80 -6.47 -8.50 -9.00
N PHE A 81 -5.22 -8.73 -9.42
CA PHE A 81 -4.90 -8.95 -10.83
C PHE A 81 -5.62 -10.20 -11.38
N ILE A 82 -5.64 -11.30 -10.63
CA ILE A 82 -6.35 -12.53 -11.02
C ILE A 82 -7.86 -12.31 -11.06
N ALA A 83 -8.42 -11.60 -10.08
CA ALA A 83 -9.85 -11.26 -10.06
C ALA A 83 -10.26 -10.38 -11.25
N ASN A 84 -9.46 -9.36 -11.58
CA ASN A 84 -9.71 -8.51 -12.74
C ASN A 84 -9.62 -9.30 -14.06
N LEU A 85 -8.68 -10.25 -14.17
CA LEU A 85 -8.57 -11.12 -15.34
C LEU A 85 -9.75 -12.10 -15.46
N GLY A 86 -10.32 -12.54 -14.33
CA GLY A 86 -11.51 -13.39 -14.28
C GLY A 86 -12.80 -12.66 -14.69
N ILE A 87 -12.95 -11.39 -14.29
CA ILE A 87 -14.09 -10.55 -14.66
C ILE A 87 -14.09 -10.26 -16.17
N MET A 88 -12.91 -9.99 -16.77
CA MET A 88 -12.82 -9.76 -18.21
C MET A 88 -13.11 -11.01 -19.06
N LYS A 89 -12.91 -12.22 -18.52
CA LYS A 89 -13.25 -13.48 -19.23
C LYS A 89 -14.73 -13.88 -19.12
N SER A 90 -15.50 -13.24 -18.24
CA SER A 90 -16.91 -13.54 -17.98
C SER A 90 -17.87 -12.47 -18.53
N LEU A 91 -17.44 -11.62 -19.46
CA LEU A 91 -18.34 -10.84 -20.30
C LEU A 91 -18.69 -11.64 -21.56
N LYS A 92 -19.44 -12.72 -21.40
CA LYS A 92 -20.32 -13.15 -22.48
C LYS A 92 -21.51 -12.19 -22.47
N PRO A 93 -21.86 -11.52 -23.59
CA PRO A 93 -23.06 -10.72 -23.65
C PRO A 93 -24.25 -11.66 -23.40
N PHE A 94 -24.91 -11.52 -22.25
CA PHE A 94 -26.13 -12.25 -21.97
C PHE A 94 -27.22 -11.69 -22.89
N GLN A 95 -27.36 -12.30 -24.07
CA GLN A 95 -28.44 -12.05 -25.01
C GLN A 95 -29.69 -12.78 -24.52
N GLY A 96 -30.25 -12.31 -23.40
CA GLY A 96 -31.54 -12.74 -22.88
C GLY A 96 -32.64 -11.86 -23.44
N PHE A 97 -33.46 -12.42 -24.33
CA PHE A 97 -34.70 -11.82 -24.84
C PHE A 97 -35.65 -11.45 -23.68
N GLY A 98 -35.69 -10.16 -23.32
CA GLY A 98 -36.70 -9.57 -22.45
C GLY A 98 -37.59 -8.64 -23.26
N LYS A 99 -38.85 -9.02 -23.44
CA LYS A 99 -39.86 -8.26 -24.18
C LYS A 99 -40.02 -6.84 -23.60
N HIS A 100 -40.03 -5.87 -24.50
CA HIS A 100 -40.25 -4.45 -24.28
C HIS A 100 -41.39 -4.13 -23.31
N THR A 101 -41.13 -3.27 -22.32
CA THR A 101 -42.14 -2.36 -21.78
C THR A 101 -41.49 -0.98 -21.69
N LYS A 102 -42.23 0.01 -22.20
CA LYS A 102 -41.79 1.36 -22.56
C LYS A 102 -41.54 2.24 -21.31
N HIS A 103 -40.74 3.29 -21.52
CA HIS A 103 -40.47 4.45 -20.65
C HIS A 103 -39.45 4.16 -19.53
N ASP A 104 -38.31 4.85 -19.38
CA ASP A 104 -38.05 6.28 -19.46
C ASP A 104 -36.57 6.52 -19.87
N SER A 105 -36.27 7.54 -20.67
CA SER A 105 -34.93 7.76 -21.23
C SER A 105 -34.03 8.47 -20.23
N VAL A 106 -33.02 7.79 -19.69
CA VAL A 106 -31.82 8.46 -19.18
C VAL A 106 -30.68 8.11 -20.12
N VAL A 107 -30.27 9.12 -20.89
CA VAL A 107 -29.10 9.08 -21.78
C VAL A 107 -27.88 8.76 -20.92
N SER A 108 -27.32 7.57 -21.09
CA SER A 108 -26.01 7.22 -20.56
C SER A 108 -24.96 8.06 -21.28
N VAL A 109 -24.44 9.09 -20.62
CA VAL A 109 -23.26 9.82 -21.08
C VAL A 109 -22.05 8.91 -20.85
N ALA A 110 -21.54 8.30 -21.92
CA ALA A 110 -20.21 7.73 -21.94
C ALA A 110 -19.23 8.86 -22.27
N VAL A 111 -18.55 9.40 -21.25
CA VAL A 111 -17.33 10.20 -21.48
C VAL A 111 -16.19 9.21 -21.58
N VAL A 112 -15.76 8.92 -22.80
CA VAL A 112 -14.46 8.32 -23.08
C VAL A 112 -13.56 9.47 -23.50
N GLU A 113 -12.71 9.93 -22.59
CA GLU A 113 -11.53 10.72 -22.92
C GLU A 113 -10.41 10.31 -21.97
N LEU A 114 -9.33 9.78 -22.53
CA LEU A 114 -8.04 10.46 -22.54
C LEU A 114 -7.04 9.63 -23.33
N ASP A 115 -6.65 10.19 -24.47
CA ASP A 115 -5.44 9.87 -25.20
C ASP A 115 -4.22 9.89 -24.27
N SER A 116 -3.30 8.97 -24.50
CA SER A 116 -1.87 9.29 -24.37
C SER A 116 -1.11 8.48 -25.41
N ASP A 117 -0.75 9.17 -26.49
CA ASP A 117 0.37 8.88 -27.37
C ASP A 117 1.57 8.31 -26.59
N VAL A 118 2.12 7.20 -27.07
CA VAL A 118 3.57 7.00 -27.12
C VAL A 118 3.88 6.26 -28.42
N GLU A 119 4.45 7.00 -29.37
CA GLU A 119 5.15 6.48 -30.54
C GLU A 119 6.32 5.58 -30.11
N ASP A 120 6.60 4.53 -30.88
CA ASP A 120 7.95 4.27 -31.42
C ASP A 120 7.90 3.09 -32.41
N VAL A 121 7.87 3.47 -33.69
CA VAL A 121 8.31 2.72 -34.88
C VAL A 121 9.86 2.81 -34.85
N GLU A 122 10.69 1.78 -35.03
CA GLU A 122 10.90 1.03 -36.26
C GLU A 122 11.88 -0.15 -36.05
N LEU A 123 11.71 -1.19 -36.87
CA LEU A 123 12.67 -2.28 -37.10
C LEU A 123 13.81 -1.82 -38.02
N SER A 124 15.05 -2.29 -37.78
CA SER A 124 16.07 -2.73 -38.78
C SER A 124 17.19 -3.42 -37.99
N ASP A 125 17.72 -4.58 -38.37
CA ASP A 125 18.42 -4.92 -39.64
C ASP A 125 18.13 -6.38 -40.05
#